data_AF-A0AAX2S071-F1
#
_entry.id   AF-A0AAX2S071-F1
#
_cell.length_a   1.000
_cell.length_b   1.000
_cell.length_c   1.000
_cell.angle_alpha   90.00
_cell.angle_beta   90.00
_cell.angle_gamma   90.00
#
_symmetry.space_group_name_H-M   'P 1'
#
loop_
_entity.id
_entity.type
_entity.pdbx_description
1 polymer ?
#
loop_
_entity_poly.entity_id
_entity_poly.type
_entity_poly.pdbx_seq_one_letter_code
_entity_poly.pdbx_strand_id
1 'polypeptide(L)'
;FYLSLTAVVVLTAHSAMAQAQQSNSSNIDVSNGHVYIGEVSQKVTGLNRGTEDKAVAIGKGSKVGESAVAVGYEADAHLEGATAVGRGTKTQAYAVAMGYQANAGVQAVSIGNKSNAQGKFAVAVGDEANATAKFASALGQGATASGNYSNAFGYKSKSINELSTAIGWDSHAAGLRSQAIGPQAKVYGDRSLSIGNDVQTHKERSFSIGSSIVNKGTKTTVIGNNINVEVDNSVFLGDSSAYVEKGETTGGIGKVNGNYAGVDAKGVVSVGSKGNERRIQNVAAGLLSHQSTDAVNGSQLHATNQRLEEVNKDAKAGIAAAMAFKDVPFVPGKWSYAAGAA
;
A
#
# COMPACT_ATOMS: atom_id res chain seq x y z
N PHE A 1 -29.66 1.88 89.50
CA PHE A 1 -28.53 0.99 89.18
C PHE A 1 -28.61 0.63 87.70
N TYR A 2 -27.56 1.02 86.96
CA TYR A 2 -27.13 0.65 85.60
C TYR A 2 -28.11 0.00 84.60
N LEU A 3 -28.27 0.67 83.45
CA LEU A 3 -28.52 0.03 82.16
C LEU A 3 -27.30 -0.84 81.77
N SER A 4 -27.56 -2.05 81.32
CA SER A 4 -26.66 -2.81 80.43
C SER A 4 -27.54 -3.60 79.45
N LEU A 5 -27.56 -3.11 78.22
CA LEU A 5 -28.32 -3.63 77.09
C LEU A 5 -27.31 -4.30 76.14
N THR A 6 -27.32 -5.62 76.06
CA THR A 6 -26.78 -6.36 74.91
C THR A 6 -27.57 -7.65 74.76
N ALA A 7 -28.84 -7.51 74.34
CA ALA A 7 -29.54 -8.60 73.70
C ALA A 7 -28.90 -8.80 72.32
N VAL A 8 -28.08 -9.84 72.19
CA VAL A 8 -27.65 -10.36 70.90
C VAL A 8 -28.91 -10.87 70.20
N VAL A 9 -29.45 -10.06 69.29
CA VAL A 9 -30.46 -10.53 68.36
C VAL A 9 -29.74 -11.41 67.34
N VAL A 10 -29.75 -12.72 67.57
CA VAL A 10 -29.45 -13.69 66.53
C VAL A 10 -30.60 -13.62 65.52
N LEU A 11 -30.43 -12.87 64.44
CA LEU A 11 -31.28 -13.01 63.26
C LEU A 11 -31.01 -14.40 62.68
N THR A 12 -31.80 -15.38 63.12
CA THR A 12 -31.95 -16.64 62.39
C THR A 12 -32.68 -16.33 61.08
N ALA A 13 -32.28 -17.02 60.01
CA ALA A 13 -32.56 -16.72 58.60
C ALA A 13 -34.02 -16.89 58.14
N HIS A 14 -34.99 -16.31 58.85
CA HIS A 14 -36.42 -16.42 58.52
C HIS A 14 -37.16 -15.07 58.50
N SER A 15 -36.46 -13.95 58.33
CA SER A 15 -37.17 -12.68 58.11
C SER A 15 -37.75 -12.64 56.68
N ALA A 16 -39.00 -12.18 56.55
CA ALA A 16 -39.69 -12.01 55.27
C ALA A 16 -38.90 -11.14 54.25
N MET A 17 -37.90 -10.38 54.72
CA MET A 17 -36.95 -9.65 53.87
C MET A 17 -36.01 -10.59 53.09
N ALA A 18 -35.60 -11.73 53.67
CA ALA A 18 -34.80 -12.74 52.98
C ALA A 18 -35.62 -13.51 51.91
N GLN A 19 -36.93 -13.71 52.15
CA GLN A 19 -37.83 -14.32 51.17
C GLN A 19 -38.18 -13.36 50.01
N ALA A 20 -38.29 -12.05 50.27
CA ALA A 20 -38.41 -11.06 49.20
C ALA A 20 -37.15 -10.97 48.33
N GLN A 21 -35.96 -11.11 48.94
CA GLN A 21 -34.69 -11.18 48.21
C GLN A 21 -34.51 -12.50 47.44
N GLN A 22 -35.02 -13.62 47.96
CA GLN A 22 -35.07 -14.90 47.24
C GLN A 22 -36.09 -14.89 46.07
N SER A 23 -37.19 -14.15 46.15
CA SER A 23 -38.13 -14.08 45.02
C SER A 23 -37.59 -13.30 43.81
N ASN A 24 -36.58 -12.45 44.01
CA ASN A 24 -35.83 -11.76 42.94
C ASN A 24 -34.46 -12.40 42.66
N SER A 25 -34.12 -13.51 43.34
CA SER A 25 -32.82 -14.18 43.22
C SER A 25 -32.62 -14.98 41.92
N SER A 26 -33.64 -15.08 41.07
CA SER A 26 -33.50 -15.69 39.73
C SER A 26 -32.59 -14.89 38.80
N ASN A 27 -32.44 -13.58 39.06
CA ASN A 27 -31.74 -12.68 38.15
C ASN A 27 -30.32 -12.33 38.58
N ILE A 28 -29.91 -12.60 39.81
CA ILE A 28 -28.56 -12.31 40.30
C ILE A 28 -28.09 -13.46 41.19
N ASP A 29 -27.21 -14.31 40.66
CA ASP A 29 -26.50 -15.34 41.44
C ASP A 29 -25.04 -14.91 41.64
N VAL A 30 -24.66 -14.75 42.91
CA VAL A 30 -23.30 -14.43 43.34
C VAL A 30 -22.82 -15.60 44.20
N SER A 31 -22.22 -16.60 43.56
CA SER A 31 -21.68 -17.79 44.20
C SER A 31 -20.20 -17.95 43.84
N ASN A 32 -19.37 -18.36 44.80
CA ASN A 32 -17.96 -18.73 44.61
C ASN A 32 -17.09 -17.75 43.78
N GLY A 33 -17.29 -16.43 43.92
CA GLY A 33 -16.50 -15.40 43.21
C GLY A 33 -16.99 -15.06 41.81
N HIS A 34 -18.15 -15.57 41.40
CA HIS A 34 -18.80 -15.29 40.13
C HIS A 34 -19.91 -14.23 40.27
N VAL A 35 -20.26 -13.58 39.16
CA VAL A 35 -21.48 -12.77 39.05
C VAL A 35 -22.26 -13.24 37.82
N TYR A 36 -23.43 -13.83 38.07
CA TYR A 36 -24.39 -14.21 37.04
C TYR A 36 -25.57 -13.26 37.08
N ILE A 37 -25.89 -12.60 35.95
CA ILE A 37 -27.06 -11.72 35.87
C ILE A 37 -27.93 -12.11 34.66
N GLY A 38 -29.17 -12.56 34.91
CA GLY A 38 -30.19 -12.89 33.91
C GLY A 38 -30.73 -14.34 33.94
N GLU A 39 -31.95 -14.54 33.42
CA GLU A 39 -32.76 -15.78 33.59
C GLU A 39 -32.11 -17.11 33.14
N VAL A 40 -31.08 -17.12 32.27
CA VAL A 40 -30.50 -18.36 31.69
C VAL A 40 -28.99 -18.23 31.37
N SER A 41 -28.22 -17.50 32.18
CA SER A 41 -26.75 -17.56 32.03
C SER A 41 -26.27 -18.97 32.41
N GLN A 42 -25.61 -19.70 31.49
CA GLN A 42 -25.17 -21.07 31.74
C GLN A 42 -23.74 -21.09 32.26
N LYS A 43 -23.54 -21.63 33.47
CA LYS A 43 -22.22 -22.06 33.93
C LYS A 43 -21.77 -23.24 33.05
N VAL A 44 -20.64 -23.10 32.35
CA VAL A 44 -20.01 -24.25 31.69
C VAL A 44 -19.32 -25.08 32.77
N THR A 45 -20.06 -25.98 33.40
CA THR A 45 -19.54 -26.92 34.39
C THR A 45 -18.76 -28.02 33.68
N GLY A 46 -17.42 -27.92 33.67
CA GLY A 46 -16.55 -28.92 33.02
C GLY A 46 -15.05 -28.78 33.30
N LEU A 47 -14.58 -27.70 33.93
CA LEU A 47 -13.22 -27.62 34.46
C LEU A 47 -13.24 -27.98 35.95
N ASN A 48 -12.23 -28.73 36.37
CA ASN A 48 -12.16 -29.38 37.67
C ASN A 48 -12.44 -28.43 38.83
N ARG A 49 -13.09 -28.95 39.89
CA ARG A 49 -13.34 -28.26 41.16
C ARG A 49 -12.02 -27.82 41.80
N GLY A 50 -11.55 -26.65 41.40
CA GLY A 50 -10.57 -25.81 42.07
C GLY A 50 -11.24 -24.49 42.40
N THR A 51 -10.90 -23.90 43.54
CA THR A 51 -11.52 -22.73 44.15
C THR A 51 -11.26 -21.38 43.43
N GLU A 52 -11.06 -21.32 42.11
CA GLU A 52 -10.39 -20.16 41.45
C GLU A 52 -11.02 -19.55 40.16
N ASP A 53 -12.22 -19.95 39.73
CA ASP A 53 -12.77 -19.47 38.44
C ASP A 53 -13.32 -18.00 38.51
N LYS A 54 -12.53 -16.99 38.11
CA LYS A 54 -12.90 -15.56 38.13
C LYS A 54 -13.69 -15.11 36.88
N ALA A 55 -14.91 -15.62 36.70
CA ALA A 55 -15.74 -15.36 35.50
C ALA A 55 -16.94 -14.41 35.72
N VAL A 56 -17.37 -13.70 34.67
CA VAL A 56 -18.54 -12.80 34.65
C VAL A 56 -19.49 -13.18 33.51
N ALA A 57 -20.74 -13.53 33.81
CA ALA A 57 -21.75 -13.91 32.81
C ALA A 57 -23.06 -13.13 32.97
N ILE A 58 -23.33 -12.21 32.05
CA ILE A 58 -24.50 -11.32 32.08
C ILE A 58 -25.29 -11.50 30.79
N GLY A 59 -26.57 -11.86 30.89
CA GLY A 59 -27.49 -12.00 29.77
C GLY A 59 -27.91 -13.45 29.49
N LYS A 60 -29.16 -13.62 29.07
CA LYS A 60 -29.75 -14.92 28.75
C LYS A 60 -28.94 -15.65 27.68
N GLY A 61 -28.58 -16.91 27.95
CA GLY A 61 -27.82 -17.76 27.04
C GLY A 61 -26.34 -17.41 26.92
N SER A 62 -25.82 -16.50 27.77
CA SER A 62 -24.38 -16.24 27.84
C SER A 62 -23.62 -17.47 28.34
N LYS A 63 -22.41 -17.66 27.82
CA LYS A 63 -21.49 -18.77 28.16
C LYS A 63 -20.13 -18.21 28.53
N VAL A 64 -19.54 -18.75 29.59
CA VAL A 64 -18.21 -18.34 30.09
C VAL A 64 -17.34 -19.54 30.43
N GLY A 65 -16.05 -19.43 30.13
CA GLY A 65 -14.99 -20.31 30.61
C GLY A 65 -14.26 -19.73 31.84
N GLU A 66 -13.11 -20.32 32.17
CA GLU A 66 -12.24 -19.85 33.26
C GLU A 66 -11.71 -18.42 33.00
N SER A 67 -11.74 -17.56 34.01
CA SER A 67 -11.26 -16.16 33.92
C SER A 67 -11.84 -15.35 32.75
N ALA A 68 -13.05 -15.71 32.27
CA ALA A 68 -13.68 -15.12 31.09
C ALA A 68 -14.81 -14.13 31.44
N VAL A 69 -15.16 -13.25 30.49
CA VAL A 69 -16.22 -12.25 30.61
C VAL A 69 -17.18 -12.38 29.43
N ALA A 70 -18.45 -12.67 29.68
CA ALA A 70 -19.53 -12.62 28.67
C ALA A 70 -20.64 -11.67 29.13
N VAL A 71 -20.96 -10.66 28.32
CA VAL A 71 -22.01 -9.67 28.60
C VAL A 71 -22.86 -9.46 27.36
N GLY A 72 -24.09 -9.97 27.35
CA GLY A 72 -25.06 -9.84 26.26
C GLY A 72 -25.90 -11.09 26.06
N TYR A 73 -27.06 -10.93 25.40
CA TYR A 73 -27.89 -12.06 24.96
C TYR A 73 -27.07 -12.97 24.02
N GLU A 74 -26.93 -14.25 24.38
CA GLU A 74 -26.13 -15.25 23.63
C GLU A 74 -24.66 -14.87 23.40
N ALA A 75 -24.05 -14.07 24.29
CA ALA A 75 -22.61 -13.81 24.27
C ALA A 75 -21.82 -15.08 24.66
N ASP A 76 -20.87 -15.50 23.83
CA ASP A 76 -20.13 -16.77 23.99
C ASP A 76 -18.63 -16.52 24.21
N ALA A 77 -18.21 -16.60 25.47
CA ALA A 77 -16.82 -16.57 25.95
C ALA A 77 -16.45 -17.89 26.68
N HIS A 78 -16.85 -19.05 26.14
CA HIS A 78 -16.71 -20.36 26.79
C HIS A 78 -15.27 -20.87 27.01
N LEU A 79 -14.25 -20.16 26.52
CA LEU A 79 -12.85 -20.54 26.65
C LEU A 79 -12.11 -19.64 27.64
N GLU A 80 -10.97 -20.12 28.13
CA GLU A 80 -10.13 -19.44 29.12
C GLU A 80 -9.75 -18.01 28.68
N GLY A 81 -9.92 -17.04 29.59
CA GLY A 81 -9.50 -15.66 29.40
C GLY A 81 -10.23 -14.90 28.28
N ALA A 82 -11.30 -15.46 27.72
CA ALA A 82 -12.07 -14.84 26.64
C ALA A 82 -12.92 -13.66 27.14
N THR A 83 -13.06 -12.62 26.34
CA THR A 83 -13.97 -11.49 26.60
C THR A 83 -14.96 -11.34 25.44
N ALA A 84 -16.26 -11.41 25.71
CA ALA A 84 -17.35 -11.30 24.73
C ALA A 84 -18.40 -10.29 25.22
N VAL A 85 -18.52 -9.13 24.58
CA VAL A 85 -19.45 -8.06 25.00
C VAL A 85 -20.35 -7.63 23.84
N GLY A 86 -21.63 -7.98 23.90
CA GLY A 86 -22.61 -7.69 22.86
C GLY A 86 -23.49 -8.90 22.57
N ARG A 87 -24.63 -8.66 21.92
CA ARG A 87 -25.55 -9.74 21.55
C ARG A 87 -24.91 -10.66 20.50
N GLY A 88 -24.88 -11.96 20.77
CA GLY A 88 -24.42 -13.00 19.85
C GLY A 88 -22.92 -12.96 19.52
N THR A 89 -22.11 -12.33 20.36
CA THR A 89 -20.64 -12.35 20.23
C THR A 89 -20.09 -13.75 20.40
N LYS A 90 -19.01 -14.07 19.69
CA LYS A 90 -18.30 -15.35 19.78
C LYS A 90 -16.81 -15.11 19.94
N THR A 91 -16.23 -15.68 20.99
CA THR A 91 -14.84 -15.44 21.34
C THR A 91 -14.14 -16.75 21.66
N GLN A 92 -12.92 -16.92 21.14
CA GLN A 92 -12.06 -18.06 21.47
C GLN A 92 -11.10 -17.74 22.63
N ALA A 93 -10.22 -18.68 23.00
CA ALA A 93 -9.28 -18.51 24.13
C ALA A 93 -8.43 -17.24 24.01
N TYR A 94 -8.33 -16.50 25.13
CA TYR A 94 -7.58 -15.24 25.29
C TYR A 94 -7.91 -14.14 24.27
N ALA A 95 -9.09 -14.17 23.66
CA ALA A 95 -9.51 -13.22 22.65
C ALA A 95 -10.51 -12.20 23.20
N VAL A 96 -10.76 -11.14 22.43
CA VAL A 96 -11.71 -10.08 22.75
C VAL A 96 -12.67 -9.89 21.58
N ALA A 97 -13.98 -10.08 21.79
CA ALA A 97 -15.02 -9.72 20.84
C ALA A 97 -15.99 -8.70 21.47
N MET A 98 -16.20 -7.55 20.85
CA MET A 98 -17.13 -6.53 21.32
C MET A 98 -17.99 -5.97 20.18
N GLY A 99 -19.31 -5.91 20.36
CA GLY A 99 -20.28 -5.44 19.37
C GLY A 99 -21.32 -6.51 18.98
N TYR A 100 -22.39 -6.11 18.30
CA TYR A 100 -23.42 -7.06 17.83
C TYR A 100 -22.80 -8.10 16.89
N GLN A 101 -22.88 -9.39 17.22
CA GLN A 101 -22.35 -10.51 16.44
C GLN A 101 -20.85 -10.42 16.08
N ALA A 102 -20.03 -9.75 16.89
CA ALA A 102 -18.58 -9.76 16.70
C ALA A 102 -18.00 -11.17 16.94
N ASN A 103 -17.02 -11.58 16.13
CA ASN A 103 -16.44 -12.92 16.18
C ASN A 103 -14.90 -12.86 16.24
N ALA A 104 -14.30 -13.35 17.33
CA ALA A 104 -12.85 -13.35 17.54
C ALA A 104 -12.31 -14.78 17.68
N GLY A 105 -11.35 -15.13 16.83
CA GLY A 105 -10.53 -16.34 16.90
C GLY A 105 -9.51 -16.29 18.05
N VAL A 106 -8.66 -17.31 18.16
CA VAL A 106 -7.71 -17.45 19.30
C VAL A 106 -6.76 -16.26 19.37
N GLN A 107 -6.65 -15.63 20.56
CA GLN A 107 -5.82 -14.46 20.82
C GLN A 107 -6.10 -13.26 19.88
N ALA A 108 -7.29 -13.21 19.27
CA ALA A 108 -7.67 -12.15 18.33
C ALA A 108 -8.45 -11.02 19.04
N VAL A 109 -8.59 -9.89 18.36
CA VAL A 109 -9.40 -8.75 18.80
C VAL A 109 -10.39 -8.39 17.71
N SER A 110 -11.70 -8.49 17.99
CA SER A 110 -12.79 -8.15 17.08
C SER A 110 -13.70 -7.11 17.73
N ILE A 111 -13.72 -5.87 17.25
CA ILE A 111 -14.51 -4.78 17.84
C ILE A 111 -15.34 -4.09 16.75
N GLY A 112 -16.67 -4.21 16.82
CA GLY A 112 -17.60 -3.63 15.85
C GLY A 112 -18.78 -4.56 15.53
N ASN A 113 -19.86 -3.99 15.01
CA ASN A 113 -21.02 -4.76 14.53
C ASN A 113 -20.56 -5.72 13.42
N LYS A 114 -20.82 -7.02 13.60
CA LYS A 114 -20.41 -8.11 12.70
C LYS A 114 -18.93 -8.11 12.32
N SER A 115 -18.06 -7.52 13.15
CA SER A 115 -16.62 -7.64 12.98
C SER A 115 -16.19 -9.11 13.10
N ASN A 116 -15.17 -9.52 12.35
CA ASN A 116 -14.75 -10.91 12.23
C ASN A 116 -13.22 -11.02 12.20
N ALA A 117 -12.59 -11.25 13.35
CA ALA A 117 -11.16 -11.51 13.48
C ALA A 117 -10.90 -13.02 13.69
N GLN A 118 -11.02 -13.86 12.65
CA GLN A 118 -10.87 -15.32 12.79
C GLN A 118 -9.42 -15.81 12.82
N GLY A 119 -8.49 -15.05 12.25
CA GLY A 119 -7.09 -15.43 12.23
C GLY A 119 -6.49 -15.43 13.65
N LYS A 120 -5.56 -16.35 13.92
CA LYS A 120 -4.81 -16.32 15.19
C LYS A 120 -4.04 -15.00 15.30
N PHE A 121 -4.18 -14.29 16.43
CA PHE A 121 -3.63 -12.94 16.63
C PHE A 121 -4.14 -11.87 15.66
N ALA A 122 -5.28 -12.10 15.00
CA ALA A 122 -5.85 -11.11 14.09
C ALA A 122 -6.51 -9.96 14.86
N VAL A 123 -6.60 -8.80 14.19
CA VAL A 123 -7.30 -7.61 14.71
C VAL A 123 -8.32 -7.16 13.68
N ALA A 124 -9.60 -7.11 14.03
CA ALA A 124 -10.66 -6.53 13.21
C ALA A 124 -11.39 -5.45 14.01
N VAL A 125 -11.31 -4.19 13.60
CA VAL A 125 -11.98 -3.07 14.28
C VAL A 125 -12.78 -2.26 13.28
N GLY A 126 -14.10 -2.23 13.44
CA GLY A 126 -15.04 -1.55 12.55
C GLY A 126 -16.27 -2.41 12.25
N ASP A 127 -17.33 -1.75 11.80
CA ASP A 127 -18.53 -2.41 11.27
C ASP A 127 -18.16 -3.30 10.08
N GLU A 128 -18.46 -4.59 10.16
CA GLU A 128 -18.12 -5.61 9.14
C GLU A 128 -16.61 -5.70 8.81
N ALA A 129 -15.71 -5.22 9.67
CA ALA A 129 -14.27 -5.41 9.50
C ALA A 129 -13.91 -6.90 9.57
N ASN A 130 -13.07 -7.40 8.66
CA ASN A 130 -12.85 -8.83 8.45
C ASN A 130 -11.36 -9.18 8.35
N ALA A 131 -10.78 -9.71 9.42
CA ALA A 131 -9.39 -10.18 9.49
C ALA A 131 -9.35 -11.71 9.66
N THR A 132 -9.22 -12.44 8.54
CA THR A 132 -9.38 -13.91 8.51
C THR A 132 -8.06 -14.69 8.62
N ALA A 133 -6.93 -14.04 8.33
CA ALA A 133 -5.62 -14.67 8.30
C ALA A 133 -4.78 -14.38 9.55
N LYS A 134 -3.74 -15.19 9.77
CA LYS A 134 -2.88 -15.10 10.95
C LYS A 134 -2.14 -13.75 10.97
N PHE A 135 -2.13 -13.08 12.12
CA PHE A 135 -1.56 -11.74 12.30
C PHE A 135 -2.12 -10.67 11.35
N ALA A 136 -3.29 -10.88 10.76
CA ALA A 136 -3.91 -9.91 9.87
C ALA A 136 -4.59 -8.78 10.68
N SER A 137 -4.51 -7.55 10.18
CA SER A 137 -5.14 -6.38 10.81
C SER A 137 -6.10 -5.69 9.83
N ALA A 138 -7.38 -5.62 10.17
CA ALA A 138 -8.42 -4.91 9.41
C ALA A 138 -9.03 -3.81 10.28
N LEU A 139 -8.75 -2.54 9.98
CA LEU A 139 -9.26 -1.38 10.73
C LEU A 139 -10.09 -0.48 9.80
N GLY A 140 -11.38 -0.36 10.05
CA GLY A 140 -12.32 0.44 9.27
C GLY A 140 -13.55 -0.37 8.83
N GLN A 141 -14.65 0.33 8.53
CA GLN A 141 -15.88 -0.32 8.11
C GLN A 141 -15.66 -1.10 6.79
N GLY A 142 -15.99 -2.39 6.79
CA GLY A 142 -15.80 -3.30 5.66
C GLY A 142 -14.34 -3.53 5.25
N ALA A 143 -13.36 -3.12 6.07
CA ALA A 143 -11.95 -3.40 5.81
C ALA A 143 -11.71 -4.92 5.82
N THR A 144 -10.95 -5.45 4.88
CA THR A 144 -10.70 -6.89 4.74
C THR A 144 -9.21 -7.21 4.66
N ALA A 145 -8.70 -7.96 5.64
CA ALA A 145 -7.35 -8.48 5.68
C ALA A 145 -7.39 -10.03 5.66
N SER A 146 -7.02 -10.63 4.52
CA SER A 146 -7.12 -12.10 4.29
C SER A 146 -5.81 -12.79 3.94
N GLY A 147 -4.71 -12.03 3.82
CA GLY A 147 -3.37 -12.60 3.74
C GLY A 147 -2.69 -12.71 5.12
N ASN A 148 -1.80 -13.68 5.30
CA ASN A 148 -0.98 -13.74 6.52
C ASN A 148 -0.16 -12.46 6.67
N TYR A 149 -0.14 -11.87 7.88
CA TYR A 149 0.54 -10.59 8.16
C TYR A 149 0.02 -9.40 7.32
N SER A 150 -1.18 -9.51 6.72
CA SER A 150 -1.74 -8.44 5.88
C SER A 150 -2.40 -7.33 6.71
N ASN A 151 -2.40 -6.11 6.18
CA ASN A 151 -2.94 -4.94 6.88
C ASN A 151 -3.90 -4.17 5.98
N ALA A 152 -5.16 -4.02 6.36
CA ALA A 152 -6.17 -3.25 5.65
C ALA A 152 -6.71 -2.13 6.55
N PHE A 153 -6.36 -0.88 6.25
CA PHE A 153 -6.76 0.29 7.04
C PHE A 153 -7.58 1.28 6.20
N GLY A 154 -8.84 1.51 6.57
CA GLY A 154 -9.77 2.42 5.91
C GLY A 154 -11.05 1.75 5.42
N TYR A 155 -12.08 2.56 5.14
CA TYR A 155 -13.38 2.07 4.66
C TYR A 155 -13.21 1.25 3.37
N LYS A 156 -13.68 0.00 3.40
CA LYS A 156 -13.56 -0.98 2.30
C LYS A 156 -12.14 -1.23 1.78
N SER A 157 -11.11 -0.91 2.56
CA SER A 157 -9.72 -1.31 2.24
C SER A 157 -9.58 -2.84 2.20
N LYS A 158 -8.74 -3.36 1.31
CA LYS A 158 -8.60 -4.79 1.05
C LYS A 158 -7.13 -5.19 0.89
N SER A 159 -6.63 -6.01 1.81
CA SER A 159 -5.30 -6.59 1.77
C SER A 159 -5.43 -8.11 1.75
N ILE A 160 -5.24 -8.73 0.58
CA ILE A 160 -5.69 -10.12 0.37
C ILE A 160 -4.57 -11.15 0.22
N ASN A 161 -3.32 -10.70 0.17
CA ASN A 161 -2.15 -11.59 0.03
C ASN A 161 -1.15 -11.44 1.17
N GLU A 162 -0.26 -12.42 1.33
CA GLU A 162 0.72 -12.41 2.44
C GLU A 162 1.60 -11.16 2.41
N LEU A 163 1.83 -10.58 3.60
CA LEU A 163 2.63 -9.36 3.80
C LEU A 163 2.17 -8.17 2.95
N SER A 164 0.91 -8.16 2.49
CA SER A 164 0.33 -7.03 1.78
C SER A 164 -0.16 -5.95 2.75
N THR A 165 -0.21 -4.71 2.30
CA THR A 165 -0.75 -3.58 3.07
C THR A 165 -1.60 -2.69 2.18
N ALA A 166 -2.86 -2.47 2.54
CA ALA A 166 -3.80 -1.55 1.91
C ALA A 166 -4.21 -0.45 2.91
N ILE A 167 -3.97 0.81 2.58
CA ILE A 167 -4.29 1.97 3.43
C ILE A 167 -5.07 2.99 2.60
N GLY A 168 -6.30 3.31 2.99
CA GLY A 168 -7.16 4.28 2.32
C GLY A 168 -8.52 3.72 1.89
N TRP A 169 -9.45 4.63 1.61
CA TRP A 169 -10.79 4.31 1.11
C TRP A 169 -10.69 3.48 -0.18
N ASP A 170 -11.32 2.30 -0.20
CA ASP A 170 -11.33 1.37 -1.35
C ASP A 170 -9.92 1.01 -1.89
N SER A 171 -8.89 1.09 -1.04
CA SER A 171 -7.54 0.63 -1.39
C SER A 171 -7.48 -0.89 -1.51
N HIS A 172 -6.67 -1.42 -2.43
CA HIS A 172 -6.61 -2.86 -2.72
C HIS A 172 -5.19 -3.36 -2.96
N ALA A 173 -4.59 -4.02 -1.97
CA ALA A 173 -3.30 -4.70 -2.09
C ALA A 173 -3.52 -6.20 -2.36
N ALA A 174 -3.44 -6.58 -3.63
CA ALA A 174 -3.69 -7.92 -4.14
C ALA A 174 -2.44 -8.70 -4.53
N GLY A 175 -1.27 -8.06 -4.69
CA GLY A 175 -0.01 -8.79 -4.90
C GLY A 175 0.60 -9.32 -3.60
N LEU A 176 1.43 -10.37 -3.68
CA LEU A 176 2.27 -10.82 -2.57
C LEU A 176 3.26 -9.70 -2.18
N ARG A 177 3.37 -9.36 -0.89
CA ARG A 177 4.23 -8.24 -0.41
C ARG A 177 3.94 -6.90 -1.11
N SER A 178 2.70 -6.69 -1.55
CA SER A 178 2.27 -5.45 -2.21
C SER A 178 1.81 -4.39 -1.22
N GLN A 179 1.92 -3.12 -1.61
CA GLN A 179 1.54 -1.98 -0.77
C GLN A 179 0.70 -0.99 -1.58
N ALA A 180 -0.55 -0.78 -1.19
CA ALA A 180 -1.48 0.16 -1.82
C ALA A 180 -1.86 1.26 -0.82
N ILE A 181 -1.35 2.47 -1.02
CA ILE A 181 -1.47 3.57 -0.05
C ILE A 181 -2.14 4.77 -0.70
N GLY A 182 -3.37 5.08 -0.30
CA GLY A 182 -4.18 6.19 -0.81
C GLY A 182 -5.57 5.74 -1.26
N PRO A 183 -6.50 6.70 -1.45
CA PRO A 183 -7.86 6.39 -1.88
C PRO A 183 -7.85 5.77 -3.28
N GLN A 184 -8.47 4.60 -3.42
CA GLN A 184 -8.54 3.81 -4.65
C GLN A 184 -7.17 3.37 -5.20
N ALA A 185 -6.10 3.39 -4.42
CA ALA A 185 -4.84 2.77 -4.81
C ALA A 185 -5.02 1.24 -4.94
N LYS A 186 -4.62 0.65 -6.07
CA LYS A 186 -4.77 -0.79 -6.35
C LYS A 186 -3.45 -1.38 -6.82
N VAL A 187 -2.96 -2.40 -6.13
CA VAL A 187 -1.72 -3.09 -6.48
C VAL A 187 -1.99 -4.57 -6.67
N TYR A 188 -1.98 -5.01 -7.92
CA TYR A 188 -2.13 -6.42 -8.29
C TYR A 188 -0.77 -7.11 -8.45
N GLY A 189 0.28 -6.35 -8.73
CA GLY A 189 1.63 -6.86 -8.90
C GLY A 189 2.29 -7.28 -7.59
N ASP A 190 2.98 -8.42 -7.60
CA ASP A 190 3.82 -8.85 -6.49
C ASP A 190 4.96 -7.86 -6.24
N ARG A 191 5.34 -7.69 -4.97
CA ARG A 191 6.48 -6.85 -4.53
C ARG A 191 6.42 -5.44 -5.12
N SER A 192 5.21 -4.89 -5.22
CA SER A 192 4.93 -3.61 -5.87
C SER A 192 4.32 -2.62 -4.89
N LEU A 193 4.45 -1.33 -5.20
CA LEU A 193 4.01 -0.24 -4.35
C LEU A 193 3.28 0.82 -5.17
N SER A 194 2.10 1.22 -4.70
CA SER A 194 1.35 2.36 -5.24
C SER A 194 1.03 3.35 -4.13
N ILE A 195 1.33 4.63 -4.38
CA ILE A 195 1.05 5.73 -3.44
C ILE A 195 0.27 6.84 -4.15
N GLY A 196 -0.91 7.17 -3.64
CA GLY A 196 -1.72 8.29 -4.10
C GLY A 196 -3.14 7.89 -4.53
N ASN A 197 -3.80 8.75 -5.30
CA ASN A 197 -5.21 8.59 -5.65
C ASN A 197 -5.39 7.87 -6.98
N ASP A 198 -6.17 6.78 -7.00
CA ASP A 198 -6.43 5.99 -8.21
C ASP A 198 -5.14 5.59 -8.97
N VAL A 199 -4.18 5.06 -8.22
CA VAL A 199 -2.93 4.50 -8.75
C VAL A 199 -3.09 2.99 -8.85
N GLN A 200 -3.00 2.45 -10.06
CA GLN A 200 -3.20 1.03 -10.36
C GLN A 200 -1.91 0.41 -10.90
N THR A 201 -1.28 -0.49 -10.15
CA THR A 201 -0.07 -1.23 -10.59
C THR A 201 -0.39 -2.71 -10.79
N HIS A 202 -0.32 -3.19 -12.03
CA HIS A 202 -0.80 -4.52 -12.40
C HIS A 202 0.26 -5.62 -12.43
N LYS A 203 1.54 -5.27 -12.61
CA LYS A 203 2.63 -6.24 -12.76
C LYS A 203 3.67 -6.10 -11.66
N GLU A 204 4.45 -7.17 -11.50
CA GLU A 204 5.36 -7.33 -10.39
C GLU A 204 6.57 -6.39 -10.42
N ARG A 205 7.14 -6.15 -9.24
CA ARG A 205 8.34 -5.34 -9.00
C ARG A 205 8.23 -3.91 -9.54
N SER A 206 7.02 -3.34 -9.51
CA SER A 206 6.75 -2.02 -10.06
C SER A 206 6.40 -1.02 -8.95
N PHE A 207 6.76 0.25 -9.18
CA PHE A 207 6.54 1.36 -8.25
C PHE A 207 5.76 2.47 -8.95
N SER A 208 4.72 2.99 -8.31
CA SER A 208 3.91 4.07 -8.88
C SER A 208 3.49 5.08 -7.81
N ILE A 209 3.68 6.37 -8.07
CA ILE A 209 3.29 7.44 -7.15
C ILE A 209 2.68 8.63 -7.89
N GLY A 210 1.55 9.11 -7.37
CA GLY A 210 0.85 10.31 -7.85
C GLY A 210 -0.65 10.07 -8.00
N SER A 211 -1.23 10.43 -9.14
CA SER A 211 -2.68 10.33 -9.34
C SER A 211 -3.06 9.83 -10.72
N SER A 212 -4.13 9.02 -10.82
CA SER A 212 -4.66 8.55 -12.10
C SER A 212 -3.57 7.85 -12.95
N ILE A 213 -2.90 6.87 -12.33
CA ILE A 213 -1.84 6.08 -12.98
C ILE A 213 -2.38 4.68 -13.25
N VAL A 214 -2.18 4.18 -14.47
CA VAL A 214 -2.39 2.78 -14.82
C VAL A 214 -1.07 2.20 -15.32
N ASN A 215 -0.42 1.41 -14.47
CA ASN A 215 0.88 0.81 -14.74
C ASN A 215 0.73 -0.69 -15.01
N LYS A 216 0.76 -1.08 -16.28
CA LYS A 216 0.69 -2.47 -16.75
C LYS A 216 2.06 -3.07 -17.06
N GLY A 217 3.13 -2.32 -16.86
CA GLY A 217 4.50 -2.77 -17.09
C GLY A 217 5.14 -3.42 -15.87
N THR A 218 5.99 -4.41 -16.11
CA THR A 218 6.81 -5.15 -15.14
C THR A 218 8.11 -4.40 -14.89
N LYS A 219 8.59 -4.32 -13.64
CA LYS A 219 9.84 -3.61 -13.28
C LYS A 219 9.84 -2.13 -13.70
N THR A 220 8.73 -1.43 -13.51
CA THR A 220 8.59 -0.02 -13.90
C THR A 220 8.60 0.92 -12.71
N THR A 221 9.03 2.16 -12.94
CA THR A 221 8.96 3.26 -11.96
C THR A 221 8.15 4.40 -12.55
N VAL A 222 7.04 4.76 -11.93
CA VAL A 222 6.14 5.81 -12.41
C VAL A 222 5.96 6.86 -11.33
N ILE A 223 6.27 8.12 -11.65
CA ILE A 223 6.16 9.25 -10.73
C ILE A 223 5.48 10.39 -11.49
N GLY A 224 4.22 10.68 -11.21
CA GLY A 224 3.49 11.74 -11.90
C GLY A 224 1.99 11.54 -11.88
N ASN A 225 1.27 12.17 -12.80
CA ASN A 225 -0.18 12.04 -12.90
C ASN A 225 -0.61 11.72 -14.33
N ASN A 226 -1.76 11.08 -14.49
CA ASN A 226 -2.36 10.82 -15.81
C ASN A 226 -1.44 9.99 -16.73
N ILE A 227 -0.85 8.91 -16.19
CA ILE A 227 0.13 8.08 -16.91
C ILE A 227 -0.45 6.68 -17.15
N ASN A 228 -0.42 6.23 -18.41
CA ASN A 228 -0.67 4.83 -18.79
C ASN A 228 0.64 4.20 -19.27
N VAL A 229 1.08 3.13 -18.60
CA VAL A 229 2.31 2.40 -18.93
C VAL A 229 1.96 1.00 -19.40
N GLU A 230 2.42 0.63 -20.60
CA GLU A 230 2.24 -0.71 -21.16
C GLU A 230 3.55 -1.44 -21.42
N VAL A 231 4.68 -0.76 -21.19
CA VAL A 231 6.02 -1.29 -21.43
C VAL A 231 6.72 -1.67 -20.13
N ASP A 232 7.49 -2.76 -20.19
CA ASP A 232 8.31 -3.23 -19.10
C ASP A 232 9.58 -2.38 -18.93
N ASN A 233 10.23 -2.52 -17.77
CA ASN A 233 11.59 -2.06 -17.49
C ASN A 233 11.85 -0.58 -17.83
N SER A 234 10.84 0.26 -17.58
CA SER A 234 10.82 1.66 -18.00
C SER A 234 10.46 2.61 -16.85
N VAL A 235 10.86 3.87 -16.99
CA VAL A 235 10.65 4.94 -16.02
C VAL A 235 9.81 6.05 -16.65
N PHE A 236 8.78 6.53 -15.94
CA PHE A 236 7.90 7.61 -16.39
C PHE A 236 7.88 8.71 -15.34
N LEU A 237 8.23 9.93 -15.73
CA LEU A 237 8.42 11.06 -14.82
C LEU A 237 7.60 12.27 -15.28
N GLY A 238 6.72 12.77 -14.41
CA GLY A 238 5.90 13.96 -14.62
C GLY A 238 4.52 13.66 -15.22
N ASP A 239 3.64 14.66 -15.12
CA ASP A 239 2.27 14.59 -15.64
C ASP A 239 2.23 14.25 -17.14
N SER A 240 1.31 13.36 -17.52
CA SER A 240 1.02 12.98 -18.90
C SER A 240 2.23 12.44 -19.68
N SER A 241 3.24 11.92 -18.99
CA SER A 241 4.38 11.27 -19.64
C SER A 241 3.94 9.97 -20.31
N ALA A 242 4.37 9.76 -21.55
CA ALA A 242 3.88 8.69 -22.41
C ALA A 242 5.02 7.90 -23.05
N TYR A 243 4.74 6.65 -23.38
CA TYR A 243 5.66 5.81 -24.14
C TYR A 243 5.57 6.21 -25.61
N VAL A 244 6.73 6.29 -26.27
CA VAL A 244 6.82 6.44 -27.72
C VAL A 244 7.56 5.22 -28.24
N GLU A 245 6.92 4.47 -29.13
CA GLU A 245 7.52 3.28 -29.74
C GLU A 245 8.80 3.62 -30.51
N LYS A 246 9.73 2.65 -30.56
CA LYS A 246 10.97 2.75 -31.34
C LYS A 246 10.62 2.96 -32.82
N GLY A 247 11.04 4.09 -33.41
CA GLY A 247 10.97 4.32 -34.85
C GLY A 247 12.16 3.74 -35.62
N GLU A 248 12.02 3.57 -36.94
CA GLU A 248 13.08 3.04 -37.83
C GLU A 248 14.38 3.86 -37.80
N THR A 249 14.31 5.15 -37.47
CA THR A 249 15.44 6.09 -37.43
C THR A 249 16.32 5.98 -36.19
N THR A 250 16.00 5.10 -35.23
CA THR A 250 16.84 4.86 -34.04
C THR A 250 18.18 4.20 -34.37
N GLY A 251 18.37 3.71 -35.61
CA GLY A 251 19.64 3.26 -36.17
C GLY A 251 20.42 4.32 -36.97
N GLY A 252 19.93 5.57 -37.02
CA GLY A 252 20.52 6.67 -37.79
C GLY A 252 19.71 7.09 -39.02
N ILE A 253 19.87 8.36 -39.42
CA ILE A 253 19.31 8.90 -40.67
C ILE A 253 20.42 8.84 -41.72
N GLY A 254 20.18 8.15 -42.85
CA GLY A 254 20.88 8.33 -44.12
C GLY A 254 22.41 8.12 -44.15
N LYS A 255 22.85 7.00 -44.71
CA LYS A 255 24.22 6.74 -45.25
C LYS A 255 25.42 6.74 -44.30
N VAL A 256 25.27 6.88 -42.98
CA VAL A 256 26.34 6.51 -42.02
C VAL A 256 26.00 5.15 -41.43
N ASN A 257 26.86 4.14 -41.62
CA ASN A 257 26.64 2.77 -41.14
C ASN A 257 26.46 2.72 -39.60
N GLY A 258 25.23 2.90 -39.13
CA GLY A 258 24.45 2.06 -38.20
C GLY A 258 25.03 1.53 -36.89
N ASN A 259 26.28 1.83 -36.51
CA ASN A 259 26.92 1.25 -35.32
C ASN A 259 26.85 2.18 -34.11
N TYR A 260 25.67 2.68 -33.77
CA TYR A 260 25.50 3.43 -32.51
C TYR A 260 25.59 2.48 -31.32
N ALA A 261 26.23 2.93 -30.24
CA ALA A 261 26.15 2.23 -28.97
C ALA A 261 24.71 2.28 -28.44
N GLY A 262 24.24 1.22 -27.79
CA GLY A 262 22.94 1.20 -27.09
C GLY A 262 21.70 0.99 -27.97
N VAL A 263 21.83 0.54 -29.22
CA VAL A 263 20.70 0.29 -30.15
C VAL A 263 19.63 -0.69 -29.64
N ASP A 264 19.99 -1.54 -28.68
CA ASP A 264 19.13 -2.54 -28.02
C ASP A 264 18.69 -2.09 -26.62
N ALA A 265 18.12 -0.88 -26.52
CA ALA A 265 17.57 -0.36 -25.29
C ALA A 265 16.55 -1.33 -24.66
N LYS A 266 16.66 -1.56 -23.35
CA LYS A 266 15.81 -2.51 -22.60
C LYS A 266 14.55 -1.86 -22.02
N GLY A 267 14.32 -0.59 -22.29
CA GLY A 267 13.26 0.24 -21.75
C GLY A 267 13.57 1.71 -21.99
N VAL A 268 12.72 2.60 -21.50
CA VAL A 268 12.88 4.05 -21.69
C VAL A 268 12.72 4.83 -20.40
N VAL A 269 13.31 6.02 -20.35
CA VAL A 269 12.93 7.06 -19.39
C VAL A 269 12.10 8.09 -20.14
N SER A 270 10.78 8.09 -19.93
CA SER A 270 9.88 9.09 -20.50
C SER A 270 9.72 10.26 -19.53
N VAL A 271 10.02 11.47 -20.02
CA VAL A 271 9.92 12.73 -19.26
C VAL A 271 8.79 13.63 -19.77
N GLY A 272 7.98 13.16 -20.70
CA GLY A 272 6.87 13.93 -21.28
C GLY A 272 6.10 13.14 -22.34
N SER A 273 5.30 13.84 -23.11
CA SER A 273 4.56 13.30 -24.26
C SER A 273 4.67 14.25 -25.45
N LYS A 274 4.24 13.80 -26.63
CA LYS A 274 4.27 14.61 -27.85
C LYS A 274 3.52 15.93 -27.65
N GLY A 275 4.20 17.06 -27.84
CA GLY A 275 3.68 18.41 -27.61
C GLY A 275 3.76 18.90 -26.16
N ASN A 276 4.14 18.04 -25.22
CA ASN A 276 4.32 18.33 -23.80
C ASN A 276 5.72 17.88 -23.34
N GLU A 277 6.74 18.11 -24.16
CA GLU A 277 8.11 17.74 -23.87
C GLU A 277 8.68 18.61 -22.73
N ARG A 278 9.55 18.01 -21.93
CA ARG A 278 10.25 18.71 -20.85
C ARG A 278 11.74 18.86 -21.18
N ARG A 279 12.31 20.00 -20.80
CA ARG A 279 13.78 20.18 -20.83
C ARG A 279 14.41 19.36 -19.71
N ILE A 280 15.47 18.64 -20.04
CA ILE A 280 16.38 18.03 -19.06
C ILE A 280 17.52 19.03 -18.84
N GLN A 281 17.63 19.57 -17.63
CA GLN A 281 18.58 20.64 -17.30
C GLN A 281 19.73 20.10 -16.45
N ASN A 282 20.85 20.85 -16.41
CA ASN A 282 22.07 20.50 -15.66
C ASN A 282 22.71 19.18 -16.11
N VAL A 283 22.60 18.88 -17.41
CA VAL A 283 23.29 17.76 -18.04
C VAL A 283 24.74 18.15 -18.27
N ALA A 284 25.67 17.45 -17.62
CA ALA A 284 27.11 17.61 -17.85
C ALA A 284 27.47 17.27 -19.31
N ALA A 285 28.62 17.73 -19.78
CA ALA A 285 29.07 17.38 -21.13
C ALA A 285 29.31 15.86 -21.21
N GLY A 286 28.63 15.18 -22.14
CA GLY A 286 28.74 13.74 -22.33
C GLY A 286 30.02 13.32 -23.04
N LEU A 287 30.45 12.07 -22.90
CA LEU A 287 31.55 11.53 -23.68
C LEU A 287 31.22 11.54 -25.18
N LEU A 288 32.12 12.06 -26.01
CA LEU A 288 31.97 12.05 -27.47
C LEU A 288 32.86 10.94 -28.07
N SER A 289 32.30 9.75 -28.22
CA SER A 289 32.96 8.60 -28.87
C SER A 289 31.95 7.65 -29.51
N HIS A 290 32.40 6.76 -30.39
CA HIS A 290 31.52 5.80 -31.08
C HIS A 290 30.91 4.73 -30.14
N GLN A 291 31.40 4.66 -28.90
CA GLN A 291 30.93 3.75 -27.85
C GLN A 291 30.11 4.47 -26.76
N SER A 292 29.98 5.80 -26.84
CA SER A 292 29.31 6.60 -25.82
C SER A 292 27.80 6.34 -25.77
N THR A 293 27.26 6.29 -24.55
CA THR A 293 25.82 6.25 -24.28
C THR A 293 25.36 7.42 -23.39
N ASP A 294 26.22 8.43 -23.26
CA ASP A 294 25.95 9.62 -22.47
C ASP A 294 25.00 10.56 -23.22
N ALA A 295 24.18 11.30 -22.47
CA ALA A 295 23.44 12.42 -23.03
C ALA A 295 24.40 13.54 -23.45
N VAL A 296 24.18 14.11 -24.63
CA VAL A 296 24.89 15.30 -25.12
C VAL A 296 24.14 16.54 -24.67
N ASN A 297 24.86 17.54 -24.14
CA ASN A 297 24.26 18.81 -23.75
C ASN A 297 24.39 19.88 -24.85
N GLY A 298 23.75 21.03 -24.64
CA GLY A 298 23.70 22.10 -25.64
C GLY A 298 25.06 22.72 -25.99
N SER A 299 26.02 22.77 -25.07
CA SER A 299 27.33 23.38 -25.36
C SER A 299 28.18 22.56 -26.31
N GLN A 300 28.02 21.23 -26.29
CA GLN A 300 28.71 20.32 -27.21
C GLN A 300 28.19 20.48 -28.64
N LEU A 301 26.85 20.52 -28.81
CA LEU A 301 26.26 20.78 -30.12
C LEU A 301 26.59 22.18 -30.63
N HIS A 302 26.63 23.17 -29.73
CA HIS A 302 27.05 24.53 -30.07
C HIS A 302 28.50 24.57 -30.59
N ALA A 303 29.44 23.86 -29.95
CA ALA A 303 30.82 23.76 -30.42
C ALA A 303 30.93 23.12 -31.81
N THR A 304 30.10 22.10 -32.11
CA THR A 304 30.02 21.53 -33.46
C THR A 304 29.49 22.54 -34.49
N ASN A 305 28.45 23.31 -34.14
CA ASN A 305 27.89 24.32 -35.03
C ASN A 305 28.91 25.43 -35.34
N GLN A 306 29.67 25.90 -34.35
CA GLN A 306 30.76 26.85 -34.57
C GLN A 306 31.79 26.30 -35.56
N ARG A 307 32.18 25.02 -35.41
CA ARG A 307 33.12 24.38 -36.34
C ARG A 307 32.55 24.25 -37.76
N LEU A 308 31.26 24.01 -37.90
CA LEU A 308 30.61 23.93 -39.22
C LEU A 308 30.56 25.29 -39.91
N GLU A 309 30.33 26.36 -39.15
CA GLU A 309 30.36 27.74 -39.66
C GLU A 309 31.76 28.12 -40.17
N GLU A 310 32.82 27.73 -39.46
CA GLU A 310 34.21 27.88 -39.91
C GLU A 310 34.46 27.15 -41.24
N VAL A 311 34.08 25.88 -41.33
CA VAL A 311 34.24 25.08 -42.56
C VAL A 311 33.49 25.71 -43.73
N ASN A 312 32.29 26.24 -43.50
CA ASN A 312 31.52 26.93 -44.53
C ASN A 312 32.20 28.23 -44.99
N LYS A 313 32.82 28.97 -44.05
CA LYS A 313 33.60 30.17 -44.38
C LYS A 313 34.82 29.81 -45.23
N ASP A 314 35.57 28.79 -44.83
CA ASP A 314 36.74 28.30 -45.56
C ASP A 314 36.36 27.81 -46.97
N ALA A 315 35.25 27.08 -47.10
CA ALA A 315 34.75 26.62 -48.39
C ALA A 315 34.39 27.78 -49.32
N LYS A 316 33.69 28.81 -48.80
CA LYS A 316 33.35 30.01 -49.57
C LYS A 316 34.59 30.79 -49.98
N ALA A 317 35.57 30.93 -49.10
CA ALA A 317 36.85 31.55 -49.41
C ALA A 317 37.59 30.80 -50.51
N GLY A 318 37.63 29.46 -50.45
CA GLY A 318 38.22 28.61 -51.49
C GLY A 318 37.54 28.78 -52.85
N ILE A 319 36.20 28.84 -52.88
CA ILE A 319 35.44 29.12 -54.11
C ILE A 319 35.78 30.51 -54.65
N ALA A 320 35.82 31.54 -53.80
CA ALA A 320 36.17 32.90 -54.21
C ALA A 320 37.59 32.98 -54.79
N ALA A 321 38.56 32.33 -54.14
CA ALA A 321 39.93 32.25 -54.63
C ALA A 321 39.99 31.53 -55.98
N ALA A 322 39.33 30.38 -56.13
CA ALA A 322 39.29 29.63 -57.39
C ALA A 322 38.64 30.44 -58.54
N MET A 323 37.59 31.21 -58.25
CA MET A 323 37.00 32.14 -59.23
C MET A 323 37.98 33.24 -59.63
N ALA A 324 38.70 33.84 -58.67
CA ALA A 324 39.72 34.86 -58.96
C ALA A 324 40.88 34.31 -59.82
N PHE A 325 41.23 33.03 -59.69
CA PHE A 325 42.27 32.37 -60.51
C PHE A 325 41.85 32.09 -61.96
N LYS A 326 40.56 32.05 -62.29
CA LYS A 326 40.12 31.82 -63.68
C LYS A 326 40.43 33.00 -64.60
N ASP A 327 40.48 34.20 -64.03
CA ASP A 327 40.62 35.45 -64.78
C ASP A 327 42.08 35.91 -64.92
N VAL A 328 43.06 35.14 -64.44
CA VAL A 328 44.49 35.44 -64.70
C VAL A 328 44.91 34.91 -66.09
N PRO A 329 45.36 35.77 -67.02
CA PRO A 329 45.74 35.34 -68.36
C PRO A 329 46.99 34.46 -68.32
N PHE A 330 46.90 33.27 -68.92
CA PHE A 330 48.05 32.39 -69.14
C PHE A 330 48.94 32.97 -70.24
N VAL A 331 50.21 33.22 -69.93
CA VAL A 331 51.22 33.68 -70.89
C VAL A 331 52.34 32.62 -71.00
N PRO A 332 52.46 31.91 -72.13
CA PRO A 332 53.49 30.88 -72.31
C PRO A 332 54.90 31.46 -72.14
N GLY A 333 55.73 30.83 -71.29
CA GLY A 333 57.14 31.21 -71.10
C GLY A 333 57.42 32.26 -70.02
N LYS A 334 56.42 32.74 -69.28
CA LYS A 334 56.61 33.58 -68.07
C LYS A 334 55.82 33.05 -66.88
N TRP A 335 56.36 33.25 -65.68
CA TRP A 335 55.71 32.84 -64.43
C TRP A 335 54.48 33.71 -64.16
N SER A 336 53.30 33.10 -64.11
CA SER A 336 52.06 33.75 -63.66
C SER A 336 52.02 33.73 -62.13
N TYR A 337 52.09 34.90 -61.48
CA TYR A 337 51.82 35.04 -60.04
C TYR A 337 50.37 35.51 -59.85
N ALA A 338 49.63 34.81 -59.02
CA ALA A 338 48.35 35.29 -58.51
C ALA A 338 48.52 35.68 -57.04
N ALA A 339 48.17 36.92 -56.71
CA ALA A 339 48.02 37.34 -55.32
C ALA A 339 46.63 36.87 -54.84
N GLY A 340 46.58 35.66 -54.28
CA GLY A 340 45.38 35.17 -53.60
C GLY A 340 45.17 35.96 -52.30
N ALA A 341 43.96 36.48 -52.09
CA ALA A 341 43.57 37.17 -50.87
C ALA A 341 43.65 36.23 -49.66
N ALA A 342 44.39 36.68 -48.63
CA ALA A 342 44.51 36.04 -47.32
C ALA A 342 43.29 36.31 -46.44
#